data_AF-A0A933CHJ8-F1
#
_entry.id   AF-A0A933CHJ8-F1
#
_cell.length_a   1.000
_cell.length_b   1.000
_cell.length_c   1.000
_cell.angle_alpha   90.00
_cell.angle_beta   90.00
_cell.angle_gamma   90.00
#
_symmetry.space_group_name_H-M   'P 1'
#
loop_
_entity.id
_entity.type
_entity.pdbx_description
1 polymer ?
#
loop_
_entity_poly.entity_id
_entity_poly.type
_entity_poly.pdbx_seq_one_letter_code
_entity_poly.pdbx_strand_id
1 'polypeptide(L)' 'MKIEYDREADALYVHLTEKPKRVAKSREVEDGIILDLDAKRKLLGIEVLDVSKRFKEANAFEFAVTQLEKHRSIV' A
#
# COMPACT_ATOMS: atom_id res chain seq x y z
N MET A 1 -8.13 0.19 -8.47
CA MET A 1 -7.01 -0.16 -7.58
C MET A 1 -5.85 -0.58 -8.46
N LYS A 2 -4.63 -0.11 -8.19
CA LYS A 2 -3.42 -0.43 -8.96
C LYS A 2 -2.30 -0.76 -7.99
N ILE A 3 -1.46 -1.72 -8.32
CA ILE A 3 -0.28 -2.06 -7.52
C ILE A 3 0.92 -1.96 -8.44
N GLU A 4 1.97 -1.28 -7.96
CA GLU A 4 3.20 -1.03 -8.71
C GLU A 4 4.37 -1.43 -7.83
N TYR A 5 5.27 -2.24 -8.38
CA TYR A 5 6.53 -2.58 -7.73
C TYR A 5 7.67 -2.02 -8.57
N ASP A 6 8.44 -1.10 -7.99
CA ASP A 6 9.68 -0.59 -8.54
C ASP A 6 10.83 -1.40 -7.97
N ARG A 7 11.41 -2.25 -8.82
CA ARG A 7 12.53 -3.12 -8.45
C ARG A 7 13.84 -2.35 -8.24
N GLU A 8 14.03 -1.24 -8.93
CA GLU A 8 15.25 -0.42 -8.78
C GLU A 8 15.24 0.32 -7.44
N ALA A 9 14.06 0.83 -7.05
CA ALA A 9 13.86 1.47 -5.76
C ALA A 9 13.62 0.49 -4.59
N ASP A 10 13.40 -0.80 -4.88
CA ASP A 10 12.93 -1.82 -3.94
C ASP A 10 11.68 -1.37 -3.15
N ALA A 11 10.71 -0.82 -3.87
CA ALA A 11 9.53 -0.16 -3.31
C ALA A 11 8.22 -0.63 -3.97
N LEU A 12 7.19 -0.85 -3.16
CA LEU A 12 5.85 -1.25 -3.58
C LEU A 12 4.87 -0.13 -3.25
N TYR A 13 4.07 0.28 -4.22
CA TYR A 13 2.97 1.22 -4.02
C TYR A 13 1.62 0.59 -4.34
N VAL A 14 0.69 0.69 -3.40
CA VAL A 14 -0.71 0.24 -3.54
C VAL A 14 -1.62 1.47 -3.65
N HIS A 15 -2.17 1.69 -4.85
CA HIS A 15 -3.14 2.75 -5.14
C HIS A 15 -4.55 2.31 -4.76
N LEU A 16 -5.13 2.96 -3.76
CA LEU A 16 -6.50 2.69 -3.28
C LEU A 16 -7.56 3.54 -3.97
N THR A 17 -7.16 4.45 -4.86
CA THR A 17 -8.08 5.29 -5.65
C THR A 17 -7.90 5.06 -7.15
N GLU A 18 -9.00 5.14 -7.91
CA GLU A 18 -8.98 4.91 -9.37
C GLU A 18 -8.27 6.00 -10.18
N LYS A 19 -8.24 7.23 -9.65
CA LYS A 19 -7.60 8.39 -10.29
C LYS A 19 -6.51 8.94 -9.39
N PRO A 20 -5.40 9.46 -9.95
CA PRO A 20 -4.37 10.15 -9.18
C PRO A 20 -5.01 11.29 -8.38
N LYS A 21 -4.89 11.20 -7.06
CA LYS A 21 -5.29 12.28 -6.14
C LYS A 21 -4.03 12.88 -5.55
N ARG A 22 -4.09 14.19 -5.29
CA ARG A 22 -2.97 14.90 -4.67
C ARG A 22 -2.79 14.41 -3.24
N VAL A 23 -1.62 13.85 -2.96
CA VAL A 23 -1.16 13.59 -1.59
C VAL A 23 -0.97 14.94 -0.90
N ALA A 24 -1.66 15.12 0.23
CA ALA A 24 -1.50 16.30 1.07
C ALA A 24 -0.59 16.03 2.26
N LYS A 25 -0.51 14.77 2.71
CA LYS A 25 0.33 14.34 3.81
C LYS A 25 0.72 12.87 3.66
N SER A 26 1.99 12.59 3.88
CA SER A 26 2.51 11.22 4.06
C SER A 26 2.81 10.98 5.54
N ARG A 27 2.55 9.78 6.03
CA ARG A 27 2.84 9.37 7.41
C ARG A 27 3.46 7.99 7.43
N GLU A 28 4.70 7.90 7.89
CA GLU A 28 5.32 6.64 8.25
C GLU A 28 4.68 6.10 9.53
N VAL A 29 4.20 4.86 9.49
CA VAL A 29 3.50 4.19 10.62
C VAL A 29 4.32 3.08 11.23
N GLU A 30 5.28 2.57 10.48
CA GLU A 30 6.31 1.62 10.88
C GLU A 30 7.50 1.87 9.94
N ASP A 31 8.71 1.45 10.33
CA ASP A 31 9.89 1.57 9.48
C ASP A 31 9.58 1.07 8.07
N GLY A 32 9.74 1.94 7.07
CA GLY A 32 9.50 1.66 5.65
C GLY A 32 8.04 1.41 5.25
N ILE A 33 7.05 1.70 6.11
CA ILE A 33 5.61 1.61 5.81
C ILE A 33 4.98 2.99 5.90
N ILE A 34 4.55 3.52 4.76
CA ILE A 34 4.10 4.91 4.61
C ILE A 34 2.65 4.94 4.12
N LEU A 35 1.84 5.80 4.73
CA LEU A 35 0.46 6.07 4.34
C LEU A 35 0.35 7.45 3.69
N ASP A 36 -0.21 7.47 2.49
CA ASP A 36 -0.49 8.71 1.76
C ASP A 36 -1.95 9.13 1.94
N LEU A 37 -2.14 10.35 2.41
CA LEU A 37 -3.44 10.92 2.77
C LEU A 37 -3.76 12.17 1.95
N ASP A 38 -5.03 12.34 1.61
CA ASP A 38 -5.54 13.62 1.11
C ASP A 38 -5.74 14.67 2.22
N ALA A 39 -6.09 15.89 1.84
CA ALA A 39 -6.32 16.99 2.77
C ALA A 39 -7.48 16.74 3.76
N LYS A 40 -8.36 15.79 3.47
CA LYS A 40 -9.47 15.35 4.33
C LYS A 40 -9.12 14.12 5.15
N ARG A 41 -7.83 13.73 5.19
CA ARG A 41 -7.31 12.54 5.88
C ARG A 41 -7.85 11.23 5.33
N LYS A 42 -8.32 11.20 4.08
CA LYS A 42 -8.69 9.95 3.40
C LYS A 42 -7.43 9.28 2.87
N LEU A 43 -7.31 7.97 3.08
CA LEU A 43 -6.23 7.15 2.56
C LEU A 43 -6.29 7.08 1.03
N LEU A 44 -5.17 7.41 0.39
CA LEU A 44 -4.98 7.39 -1.06
C LEU A 44 -4.16 6.19 -1.51
N GLY A 45 -3.13 5.85 -0.73
CA GLY A 45 -2.26 4.72 -1.02
C GLY A 45 -1.38 4.33 0.15
N ILE A 46 -0.66 3.23 -0.05
CA ILE A 46 0.30 2.67 0.88
C ILE A 46 1.59 2.45 0.12
N GLU A 47 2.70 2.92 0.67
CA GLU A 47 4.05 2.68 0.17
C GLU A 47 4.80 1.78 1.15
N VAL A 48 5.50 0.80 0.61
CA VAL A 48 6.32 -0.17 1.34
C VAL A 48 7.71 -0.17 0.74
N LEU A 49 8.71 0.19 1.54
CA LEU A 49 10.12 0.19 1.18
C LEU A 49 10.80 -1.11 1.60
N ASP A 50 11.98 -1.41 1.05
CA ASP A 50 12.75 -2.61 1.36
C ASP A 50 11.94 -3.90 1.14
N VAL A 51 11.14 -3.93 0.07
CA VAL A 51 10.22 -5.02 -0.24
C VAL A 51 10.94 -6.37 -0.29
N SER A 52 12.12 -6.42 -0.91
CA SER A 52 12.95 -7.62 -1.01
C SER A 52 13.42 -8.18 0.35
N LYS A 53 13.56 -7.32 1.37
CA LYS A 53 13.93 -7.73 2.74
C LYS A 53 12.72 -8.20 3.55
N ARG A 54 11.54 -7.62 3.27
CA ARG A 54 10.29 -7.96 3.95
C ARG A 54 9.69 -9.26 3.44
N PHE A 55 9.83 -9.51 2.14
CA PHE A 55 9.23 -10.65 1.47
C PHE A 55 10.32 -11.46 0.78
N LYS A 56 10.64 -12.62 1.34
CA LYS A 56 11.75 -13.50 0.90
C LYS A 56 11.66 -13.94 -0.57
N GLU A 57 10.49 -13.85 -1.19
CA GLU A 57 10.28 -14.16 -2.59
C GLU A 57 9.56 -13.01 -3.31
N ALA A 58 10.34 -12.01 -3.74
CA ALA A 58 9.83 -10.86 -4.49
C ALA A 58 9.11 -11.22 -5.82
N ASN A 59 9.18 -12.49 -6.24
CA ASN A 59 8.56 -13.01 -7.46
C ASN A 59 7.16 -13.62 -7.25
N ALA A 60 6.62 -13.66 -6.02
CA ALA A 60 5.35 -14.32 -5.71
C ALA A 60 4.34 -13.40 -5.01
N PHE A 61 4.23 -12.14 -5.43
CA PHE A 61 3.15 -11.29 -4.95
C PHE A 61 1.84 -11.61 -5.67
N GLU A 62 1.01 -12.44 -5.04
CA GLU A 62 -0.40 -12.59 -5.40
C GLU A 62 -1.24 -11.67 -4.52
N PHE A 63 -1.87 -10.67 -5.14
CA PHE A 63 -2.81 -9.79 -4.45
C PHE A 63 -4.24 -10.24 -4.76
N ALA A 64 -4.87 -10.92 -3.80
CA ALA A 64 -6.28 -11.25 -3.86
C ALA A 64 -7.09 -10.27 -3.00
N VAL A 65 -8.11 -9.65 -3.59
CA VAL A 65 -9.14 -8.92 -2.83
C VAL A 65 -10.35 -9.83 -2.71
N THR A 66 -10.61 -10.31 -1.50
CA THR A 66 -11.80 -11.11 -1.20
C THR A 66 -12.79 -10.25 -0.42
N GLN A 67 -14.01 -10.10 -0.97
CA GLN A 67 -15.11 -9.49 -0.23
C GLN A 67 -15.63 -10.49 0.81
N LEU A 68 -15.43 -10.17 2.09
CA LEU A 68 -15.97 -10.98 3.18
C LEU A 68 -17.42 -10.57 3.45
N GLU A 69 -18.37 -11.51 3.35
CA GLU A 69 -19.80 -11.24 3.56
C GLU A 69 -20.19 -11.08 5.04
N LYS A 70 -19.29 -11.40 5.98
CA LYS A 70 -19.51 -11.23 7.42
C LYS A 70 -18.35 -10.46 8.04
N HIS A 71 -18.67 -9.38 8.75
CA HIS A 71 -17.71 -8.63 9.57
C HIS A 71 -17.14 -9.54 10.66
N ARG A 72 -16.00 -10.19 10.40
CA ARG A 72 -15.08 -10.49 11.49
C ARG A 72 -14.36 -9.19 11.79
N SER A 73 -14.58 -8.65 12.99
CA SER A 73 -13.71 -7.59 13.49
C SER A 73 -12.31 -8.16 13.55
N ILE A 74 -11.41 -7.63 12.74
CA ILE A 74 -9.97 -7.92 12.81
C ILE A 74 -9.43 -6.86 13.78
N VAL A 75 -9.48 -7.19 15.06
CA VAL A 75 -8.75 -6.52 16.14
C VAL A 75 -7.94 -7.57 16.87
#